data_AF-A0A3B7D6J6-F1
#
_entry.id   AF-A0A3B7D6J6-F1
#
_cell.length_a   1.000
_cell.length_b   1.000
_cell.length_c   1.000
_cell.angle_alpha   90.00
_cell.angle_beta   90.00
_cell.angle_gamma   90.00
#
_symmetry.space_group_name_H-M   'P 1'
#
loop_
_entity.id
_entity.type
_entity.pdbx_description
1 polymer ?
#
loop_
_entity_poly.entity_id
_entity_poly.type
_entity_poly.pdbx_seq_one_letter_code
_entity_poly.pdbx_strand_id
1 'polypeptide(L)'
;MPESESILHLARRLAADSREIAAASQANNETSAAQQRIDEIRVTIAEMKNVQRSLRALRNVGGIDISFGSAIAAEFSRFESNASAGLPSALTIRHADRRLQGIRSRAVEDLLRNWDAWASSRIDELPIAKVAFLEAADRTDVNRSIEQLRQLRRQKPPSLSDISLFKRAHDRILESLDALPDGDDDVLELVERLSLGGIHLADLSTQEVETLRSSAEIARQVTLVWGAS
;
A
#
# COMPACT_ATOMS: atom_id res chain seq x y z
N MET A 1 0.29 -9.44 -20.32
CA MET A 1 -0.96 -9.18 -19.56
C MET A 1 -1.96 -10.36 -19.63
N PRO A 2 -1.76 -11.50 -18.95
CA PRO A 2 -2.72 -12.62 -19.00
C PRO A 2 -3.61 -12.80 -17.75
N GLU A 3 -3.26 -12.21 -16.61
CA GLU A 3 -3.85 -12.66 -15.33
C GLU A 3 -5.24 -12.06 -15.00
N SER A 4 -5.54 -10.84 -15.44
CA SER A 4 -6.88 -10.23 -15.21
C SER A 4 -7.95 -10.86 -16.08
N GLU A 5 -7.55 -11.33 -17.25
CA GLU A 5 -8.39 -12.04 -18.20
C GLU A 5 -8.80 -13.40 -17.62
N SER A 6 -7.89 -14.09 -16.94
CA SER A 6 -8.16 -15.36 -16.26
C SER A 6 -9.19 -15.25 -15.12
N ILE A 7 -9.12 -14.24 -14.25
CA ILE A 7 -10.08 -14.09 -13.13
C ILE A 7 -11.45 -13.60 -13.63
N LEU A 8 -11.47 -12.80 -14.69
CA LEU A 8 -12.73 -12.40 -15.33
C LEU A 8 -13.42 -13.58 -16.03
N HIS A 9 -12.64 -14.41 -16.72
CA HIS A 9 -13.11 -15.65 -17.34
C HIS A 9 -13.67 -16.63 -16.29
N LEU A 10 -12.97 -16.81 -15.16
CA LEU A 10 -13.44 -17.57 -14.00
C LEU A 10 -14.82 -17.09 -13.50
N ALA A 11 -14.99 -15.78 -13.29
CA ALA A 11 -16.24 -15.21 -12.81
C ALA A 11 -17.41 -15.43 -13.78
N ARG A 12 -17.14 -15.43 -15.09
CA ARG A 12 -18.16 -15.65 -16.13
C ARG A 12 -18.62 -17.09 -16.19
N ARG A 13 -17.69 -18.06 -16.10
CA ARG A 13 -18.05 -19.47 -16.19
C ARG A 13 -18.84 -19.94 -14.97
N LEU A 14 -18.40 -19.55 -13.77
CA LEU A 14 -19.13 -19.86 -12.54
C LEU A 14 -20.56 -19.28 -12.53
N ALA A 15 -20.76 -18.12 -13.19
CA ALA A 15 -22.07 -17.50 -13.34
C ALA A 15 -22.95 -18.15 -14.43
N ALA A 16 -22.36 -18.89 -15.37
CA ALA A 16 -23.09 -19.68 -16.36
C ALA A 16 -23.57 -20.99 -15.75
N ASP A 17 -22.66 -21.70 -15.08
CA ASP A 17 -22.95 -22.97 -14.39
C ASP A 17 -24.02 -22.79 -13.31
N SER A 18 -24.00 -21.66 -12.60
CA SER A 18 -25.02 -21.26 -11.63
C SER A 18 -26.44 -21.16 -12.22
N ARG A 19 -26.58 -20.72 -13.47
CA ARG A 19 -27.89 -20.58 -14.13
C ARG A 19 -28.44 -21.93 -14.57
N GLU A 20 -27.57 -22.83 -14.98
CA GLU A 20 -27.93 -24.19 -15.38
C GLU A 20 -28.40 -25.02 -14.18
N ILE A 21 -27.74 -24.87 -13.02
CA ILE A 21 -28.13 -25.51 -11.76
C ILE A 21 -29.50 -25.03 -11.27
N ALA A 22 -29.82 -23.74 -11.44
CA ALA A 22 -31.10 -23.15 -11.03
C ALA A 22 -32.31 -23.69 -11.82
N ALA A 23 -32.09 -24.30 -12.99
CA ALA A 23 -33.16 -24.82 -13.85
C ALA A 23 -33.61 -26.25 -13.50
N ALA A 24 -32.82 -27.01 -12.72
CA ALA A 24 -33.09 -28.41 -12.38
C ALA A 24 -33.81 -28.55 -11.03
N SER A 25 -35.13 -28.33 -11.02
CA SER A 25 -36.00 -28.18 -9.84
C SER A 25 -36.53 -29.51 -9.25
N GLN A 26 -35.79 -30.12 -8.31
CA GLN A 26 -36.36 -30.88 -7.17
C GLN A 26 -35.70 -30.43 -5.86
N ALA A 27 -35.48 -29.12 -5.82
CA ALA A 27 -34.19 -28.53 -5.54
C ALA A 27 -34.42 -27.19 -4.84
N ASN A 28 -34.85 -27.20 -3.57
CA ASN A 28 -35.01 -25.97 -2.78
C ASN A 28 -34.00 -25.88 -1.62
N ASN A 29 -33.80 -26.94 -0.84
CA ASN A 29 -32.81 -26.94 0.24
C ASN A 29 -31.37 -27.10 -0.28
N GLU A 30 -31.15 -28.01 -1.23
CA GLU A 30 -29.84 -28.17 -1.88
C GLU A 30 -29.50 -26.96 -2.75
N THR A 31 -30.51 -26.35 -3.39
CA THR A 31 -30.35 -25.11 -4.17
C THR A 31 -30.03 -23.91 -3.30
N SER A 32 -30.64 -23.79 -2.10
CA SER A 32 -30.28 -22.71 -1.18
C SER A 32 -28.84 -22.84 -0.69
N ALA A 33 -28.40 -24.06 -0.34
CA ALA A 33 -27.03 -24.33 0.08
C ALA A 33 -26.01 -24.18 -1.08
N ALA A 34 -26.39 -24.52 -2.31
CA ALA A 34 -25.57 -24.31 -3.49
C ALA A 34 -25.45 -22.82 -3.85
N GLN A 35 -26.56 -22.08 -3.79
CA GLN A 35 -26.60 -20.65 -4.03
C GLN A 35 -25.72 -19.89 -3.04
N GLN A 36 -25.83 -20.20 -1.75
CA GLN A 36 -24.97 -19.60 -0.72
C GLN A 36 -23.49 -19.82 -1.02
N ARG A 37 -23.09 -21.03 -1.42
CA ARG A 37 -21.69 -21.35 -1.76
C ARG A 37 -21.20 -20.63 -3.01
N ILE A 38 -22.08 -20.46 -3.99
CA ILE A 38 -21.77 -19.68 -5.20
C ILE A 38 -21.53 -18.22 -4.82
N ASP A 39 -22.34 -17.66 -3.92
CA ASP A 39 -22.17 -16.30 -3.45
C ASP A 39 -20.88 -16.12 -2.62
N GLU A 40 -20.52 -17.10 -1.79
CA GLU A 40 -19.22 -17.16 -1.08
C GLU A 40 -18.03 -17.17 -2.06
N ILE A 41 -18.11 -17.98 -3.14
CA ILE A 41 -17.07 -18.02 -4.16
C ILE A 41 -17.02 -16.68 -4.94
N ARG A 42 -18.16 -16.06 -5.25
CA ARG A 42 -18.22 -14.74 -5.91
C ARG A 42 -17.54 -13.66 -5.08
N VAL A 43 -17.79 -13.65 -3.77
CA VAL A 43 -17.13 -12.75 -2.81
C VAL A 43 -15.62 -12.99 -2.83
N THR A 44 -15.19 -14.26 -2.71
CA THR A 44 -13.77 -14.63 -2.73
C THR A 44 -13.09 -14.19 -4.03
N ILE A 45 -13.74 -14.37 -5.19
CA ILE A 45 -13.23 -13.91 -6.49
C ILE A 45 -13.12 -12.38 -6.52
N ALA A 46 -14.12 -11.64 -6.01
CA ALA A 46 -14.09 -10.19 -5.98
C ALA A 46 -12.94 -9.67 -5.12
N GLU A 47 -12.72 -10.28 -3.95
CA GLU A 47 -11.58 -9.96 -3.07
C GLU A 47 -10.24 -10.26 -3.76
N MET A 48 -10.10 -11.42 -4.41
CA MET A 48 -8.89 -11.77 -5.16
C MET A 48 -8.61 -10.79 -6.31
N LYS A 49 -9.64 -10.29 -7.01
CA LYS A 49 -9.47 -9.21 -8.01
C LYS A 49 -8.91 -7.93 -7.39
N ASN A 50 -9.37 -7.58 -6.19
CA ASN A 50 -8.87 -6.39 -5.50
C ASN A 50 -7.42 -6.57 -5.05
N VAL A 51 -7.07 -7.72 -4.48
CA VAL A 51 -5.69 -8.07 -4.11
C VAL A 51 -4.78 -8.04 -5.34
N GLN A 52 -5.22 -8.61 -6.46
CA GLN A 52 -4.46 -8.58 -7.71
C GLN A 52 -4.24 -7.16 -8.24
N ARG A 53 -5.23 -6.26 -8.13
CA ARG A 53 -5.08 -4.85 -8.50
C ARG A 53 -4.05 -4.15 -7.62
N SER A 54 -4.09 -4.39 -6.30
CA SER A 54 -3.08 -3.85 -5.37
C SER A 54 -1.69 -4.39 -5.68
N LEU A 55 -1.52 -5.69 -5.91
CA LEU A 55 -0.25 -6.30 -6.29
C LEU A 55 0.30 -5.73 -7.59
N ARG A 56 -0.56 -5.54 -8.60
CA ARG A 56 -0.16 -4.92 -9.87
C ARG A 56 0.30 -3.47 -9.66
N ALA A 57 -0.41 -2.72 -8.83
CA ALA A 57 0.01 -1.35 -8.52
C ALA A 57 1.37 -1.35 -7.83
N LEU A 58 1.56 -2.23 -6.84
CA LEU A 58 2.83 -2.40 -6.14
C LEU A 58 3.96 -2.80 -7.11
N ARG A 59 3.69 -3.71 -8.04
CA ARG A 59 4.62 -4.08 -9.12
C ARG A 59 4.99 -2.87 -9.98
N ASN A 60 4.02 -2.05 -10.37
CA ASN A 60 4.26 -0.88 -11.21
C ASN A 60 5.10 0.20 -10.51
N VAL A 61 4.97 0.34 -9.18
CA VAL A 61 5.70 1.38 -8.42
C VAL A 61 7.00 0.89 -7.79
N GLY A 62 7.10 -0.41 -7.50
CA GLY A 62 8.24 -1.02 -6.80
C GLY A 62 9.04 -2.04 -7.60
N GLY A 63 8.58 -2.41 -8.81
CA GLY A 63 9.25 -3.42 -9.63
C GLY A 63 9.14 -4.85 -9.10
N ILE A 64 8.38 -5.08 -8.02
CA ILE A 64 8.24 -6.39 -7.39
C ILE A 64 7.28 -7.26 -8.22
N ASP A 65 7.78 -8.36 -8.79
CA ASP A 65 6.94 -9.29 -9.55
C ASP A 65 6.34 -10.38 -8.65
N ILE A 66 5.04 -10.31 -8.42
CA ILE A 66 4.29 -11.29 -7.65
C ILE A 66 3.13 -11.76 -8.53
N SER A 67 3.20 -13.01 -9.00
CA SER A 67 2.22 -13.61 -9.89
C SER A 67 1.51 -14.78 -9.21
N PHE A 68 0.18 -14.70 -9.17
CA PHE A 68 -0.69 -15.79 -8.70
C PHE A 68 -1.58 -16.35 -9.82
N GLY A 69 -1.47 -15.81 -11.04
CA GLY A 69 -2.33 -16.19 -12.16
C GLY A 69 -2.26 -17.67 -12.49
N SER A 70 -1.08 -18.29 -12.39
CA SER A 70 -0.87 -19.71 -12.66
C SER A 70 -1.57 -20.62 -11.65
N ALA A 71 -1.50 -20.30 -10.35
CA ALA A 71 -2.16 -21.07 -9.29
C ALA A 71 -3.69 -21.02 -9.41
N ILE A 72 -4.24 -19.85 -9.75
CA ILE A 72 -5.67 -19.66 -9.98
C ILE A 72 -6.13 -20.41 -11.22
N ALA A 73 -5.40 -20.30 -12.33
CA ALA A 73 -5.71 -21.00 -13.57
C ALA A 73 -5.66 -22.52 -13.40
N ALA A 74 -4.70 -23.04 -12.63
CA ALA A 74 -4.60 -24.47 -12.32
C ALA A 74 -5.81 -24.99 -11.52
N GLU A 75 -6.27 -24.25 -10.50
CA GLU A 75 -7.46 -24.65 -9.74
C GLU A 75 -8.74 -24.56 -10.57
N PHE A 76 -8.83 -23.59 -11.46
CA PHE A 76 -9.95 -23.48 -12.38
C PHE A 76 -9.98 -24.60 -13.41
N SER A 77 -8.84 -24.97 -13.99
CA SER A 77 -8.74 -26.10 -14.91
C SER A 77 -9.15 -27.41 -14.23
N ARG A 78 -8.79 -27.59 -12.94
CA ARG A 78 -9.26 -28.72 -12.13
C ARG A 78 -10.76 -28.70 -11.91
N PHE A 79 -11.32 -27.54 -11.59
CA PHE A 79 -12.77 -27.39 -11.43
C PHE A 79 -13.52 -27.65 -12.75
N GLU A 80 -12.98 -27.17 -13.88
CA GLU A 80 -13.51 -27.43 -15.22
C GLU A 80 -13.59 -28.90 -15.54
N SER A 81 -12.49 -29.61 -15.33
CA SER A 81 -12.39 -31.03 -15.62
C SER A 81 -13.41 -31.83 -14.82
N ASN A 82 -13.72 -31.38 -13.59
CA ASN A 82 -14.73 -32.00 -12.75
C ASN A 82 -16.16 -31.64 -13.20
N ALA A 83 -16.38 -30.42 -13.67
CA ALA A 83 -17.68 -29.96 -14.17
C ALA A 83 -18.03 -30.54 -15.56
N SER A 84 -17.03 -30.77 -16.42
CA SER A 84 -17.23 -31.42 -17.72
C SER A 84 -17.68 -32.88 -17.60
N ALA A 85 -17.45 -33.50 -16.43
CA ALA A 85 -17.89 -34.86 -16.13
C ALA A 85 -19.32 -34.90 -15.53
N GLY A 86 -19.97 -33.75 -15.33
CA GLY A 86 -21.30 -33.61 -14.72
C GLY A 86 -21.36 -32.50 -13.67
N LEU A 87 -22.55 -32.30 -13.09
CA LEU A 87 -22.75 -31.26 -12.06
C LEU A 87 -21.78 -31.46 -10.88
N PRO A 88 -20.94 -30.47 -10.52
CA PRO A 88 -19.98 -30.61 -9.44
C PRO A 88 -20.68 -30.93 -8.11
N SER A 89 -20.16 -31.91 -7.38
CA SER A 89 -20.70 -32.24 -6.06
C SER A 89 -20.48 -31.10 -5.05
N ALA A 90 -21.35 -31.01 -4.05
CA ALA A 90 -21.20 -30.09 -2.91
C ALA A 90 -19.79 -30.13 -2.26
N LEU A 91 -19.19 -31.33 -2.21
CA LEU A 91 -17.84 -31.55 -1.71
C LEU A 91 -16.78 -30.90 -2.63
N THR A 92 -16.94 -31.03 -3.95
CA THR A 92 -16.05 -30.43 -4.95
C THR A 92 -16.05 -28.91 -4.85
N ILE A 93 -17.23 -28.30 -4.74
CA ILE A 93 -17.40 -26.85 -4.56
C ILE A 93 -16.71 -26.38 -3.28
N ARG A 94 -16.90 -27.10 -2.16
CA ARG A 94 -16.25 -26.77 -0.88
C ARG A 94 -14.73 -26.88 -0.94
N HIS A 95 -14.20 -27.86 -1.68
CA HIS A 95 -12.75 -27.98 -1.88
C HIS A 95 -12.20 -26.84 -2.73
N ALA A 96 -12.92 -26.45 -3.80
CA ALA A 96 -12.54 -25.32 -4.64
C ALA A 96 -12.53 -24.01 -3.82
N ASP A 97 -13.58 -23.76 -3.03
CA ASP A 97 -13.67 -22.59 -2.16
C ASP A 97 -12.51 -22.52 -1.15
N ARG A 98 -12.25 -23.60 -0.40
CA ARG A 98 -11.10 -23.66 0.54
C ARG A 98 -9.76 -23.40 -0.14
N ARG A 99 -9.57 -23.88 -1.37
CA ARG A 99 -8.33 -23.65 -2.12
C ARG A 99 -8.23 -22.20 -2.60
N LEU A 100 -9.32 -21.61 -3.08
CA LEU A 100 -9.38 -20.19 -3.46
C LEU A 100 -9.10 -19.30 -2.24
N GLN A 101 -9.68 -19.61 -1.07
CA GLN A 101 -9.36 -18.94 0.18
C GLN A 101 -7.87 -19.09 0.54
N GLY A 102 -7.29 -20.28 0.40
CA GLY A 102 -5.86 -20.51 0.61
C GLY A 102 -4.97 -19.69 -0.32
N ILE A 103 -5.32 -19.59 -1.61
CA ILE A 103 -4.62 -18.75 -2.58
C ILE A 103 -4.76 -17.27 -2.20
N ARG A 104 -5.97 -16.83 -1.85
CA ARG A 104 -6.24 -15.46 -1.39
C ARG A 104 -5.38 -15.11 -0.19
N SER A 105 -5.35 -15.96 0.84
CA SER A 105 -4.56 -15.70 2.06
C SER A 105 -3.08 -15.51 1.75
N ARG A 106 -2.50 -16.39 0.93
CA ARG A 106 -1.10 -16.23 0.48
C ARG A 106 -0.88 -14.94 -0.30
N ALA A 107 -1.81 -14.60 -1.21
CA ALA A 107 -1.72 -13.36 -1.98
C ALA A 107 -1.79 -12.11 -1.10
N VAL A 108 -2.61 -12.14 -0.02
CA VAL A 108 -2.68 -11.06 0.96
C VAL A 108 -1.39 -11.00 1.79
N GLU A 109 -0.87 -12.13 2.25
CA GLU A 109 0.40 -12.19 2.99
C GLU A 109 1.57 -11.62 2.17
N ASP A 110 1.66 -12.02 0.90
CA ASP A 110 2.68 -11.52 -0.01
C ASP A 110 2.49 -10.03 -0.31
N LEU A 111 1.25 -9.57 -0.52
CA LEU A 111 0.96 -8.14 -0.66
C LEU A 111 1.42 -7.36 0.57
N LEU A 112 1.09 -7.83 1.78
CA LEU A 112 1.45 -7.18 3.03
C LEU A 112 2.98 -7.10 3.23
N ARG A 113 3.67 -8.21 3.01
CA ARG A 113 5.13 -8.29 3.17
C ARG A 113 5.85 -7.33 2.21
N ASN A 114 5.45 -7.35 0.95
CA ASN A 114 6.09 -6.53 -0.07
C ASN A 114 5.72 -5.06 0.06
N TRP A 115 4.48 -4.76 0.48
CA TRP A 115 4.06 -3.40 0.81
C TRP A 115 4.88 -2.81 1.95
N ASP A 116 5.01 -3.55 3.06
CA ASP A 116 5.72 -3.08 4.25
C ASP A 116 7.20 -2.81 3.95
N ALA A 117 7.85 -3.72 3.22
CA ALA A 117 9.23 -3.56 2.78
C ALA A 117 9.41 -2.35 1.84
N TRP A 118 8.58 -2.26 0.79
CA TRP A 118 8.66 -1.16 -0.18
C TRP A 118 8.36 0.19 0.44
N ALA A 119 7.27 0.30 1.21
CA ALA A 119 6.86 1.56 1.83
C ALA A 119 7.86 2.02 2.90
N SER A 120 8.50 1.10 3.63
CA SER A 120 9.56 1.45 4.58
C SER A 120 10.78 1.99 3.86
N SER A 121 11.30 1.28 2.84
CA SER A 121 12.43 1.74 2.01
C SER A 121 12.18 3.15 1.46
N ARG A 122 10.97 3.41 0.93
CA ARG A 122 10.64 4.72 0.38
C ARG A 122 10.61 5.84 1.41
N ILE A 123 10.11 5.57 2.62
CA ILE A 123 10.16 6.58 3.70
C ILE A 123 11.60 6.83 4.13
N ASP A 124 12.43 5.78 4.22
CA ASP A 124 13.82 5.88 4.64
C ASP A 124 14.71 6.59 3.60
N GLU A 125 14.34 6.55 2.33
CA GLU A 125 14.97 7.30 1.22
C GLU A 125 14.70 8.82 1.27
N LEU A 126 13.72 9.28 2.05
CA LEU A 126 13.42 10.72 2.11
C LEU A 126 14.53 11.46 2.88
N PRO A 127 15.05 12.58 2.35
CA PRO A 127 16.04 13.40 3.04
C PRO A 127 15.36 14.26 4.13
N ILE A 128 14.78 13.62 5.15
CA ILE A 128 13.95 14.27 6.19
C ILE A 128 14.70 15.41 6.89
N ALA A 129 16.01 15.31 7.03
CA ALA A 129 16.84 16.37 7.60
C ALA A 129 16.66 17.71 6.85
N LYS A 130 16.46 17.69 5.52
CA LYS A 130 16.26 18.89 4.70
C LYS A 130 14.95 19.64 5.01
N VAL A 131 13.98 19.01 5.69
CA VAL A 131 12.73 19.66 6.11
C VAL A 131 12.99 20.90 6.97
N ALA A 132 14.14 20.93 7.66
CA ALA A 132 14.53 22.03 8.52
C ALA A 132 14.92 23.32 7.76
N PHE A 133 15.22 23.22 6.47
CA PHE A 133 15.47 24.39 5.61
C PHE A 133 14.19 24.98 5.01
N LEU A 134 13.07 24.25 5.06
CA LEU A 134 11.79 24.75 4.56
C LEU A 134 11.25 25.87 5.45
N GLU A 135 10.59 26.83 4.80
CA GLU A 135 9.76 27.84 5.44
C GLU A 135 8.69 27.20 6.34
N ALA A 136 8.25 27.90 7.39
CA ALA A 136 7.41 27.32 8.44
C ALA A 136 6.09 26.69 7.92
N ALA A 137 5.48 27.31 6.90
CA ALA A 137 4.26 26.78 6.26
C ALA A 137 4.55 25.46 5.53
N ASP A 138 5.58 25.45 4.67
CA ASP A 138 5.96 24.28 3.89
C ASP A 138 6.47 23.14 4.77
N ARG A 139 7.21 23.46 5.85
CA ARG A 139 7.63 22.51 6.87
C ARG A 139 6.43 21.80 7.51
N THR A 140 5.39 22.55 7.84
CA THR A 140 4.17 21.99 8.43
C THR A 140 3.47 21.04 7.46
N ASP A 141 3.38 21.42 6.19
CA ASP A 141 2.74 20.62 5.15
C ASP A 141 3.53 19.35 4.80
N VAL A 142 4.86 19.44 4.73
CA VAL A 142 5.74 18.28 4.52
C VAL A 142 5.67 17.31 5.70
N ASN A 143 5.73 17.81 6.94
CA ASN A 143 5.57 16.96 8.13
C ASN A 143 4.21 16.25 8.18
N ARG A 144 3.12 16.94 7.81
CA ARG A 144 1.80 16.32 7.68
C ARG A 144 1.79 15.22 6.62
N SER A 145 2.46 15.45 5.49
CA SER A 145 2.56 14.48 4.40
C SER A 145 3.40 13.26 4.79
N ILE A 146 4.49 13.43 5.52
CA ILE A 146 5.30 12.33 6.08
C ILE A 146 4.46 11.49 7.05
N GLU A 147 3.68 12.14 7.93
CA GLU A 147 2.79 11.40 8.83
C GLU A 147 1.70 10.66 8.06
N GLN A 148 1.16 11.24 6.99
CA GLN A 148 0.23 10.56 6.09
C GLN A 148 0.87 9.32 5.44
N LEU A 149 2.13 9.38 4.99
CA LEU A 149 2.85 8.21 4.48
C LEU A 149 2.96 7.11 5.54
N ARG A 150 3.31 7.47 6.79
CA ARG A 150 3.39 6.53 7.91
C ARG A 150 2.03 5.89 8.22
N GLN A 151 0.95 6.66 8.13
CA GLN A 151 -0.41 6.14 8.30
C GLN A 151 -0.81 5.17 7.18
N LEU A 152 -0.56 5.54 5.92
CA LEU A 152 -0.82 4.67 4.76
C LEU A 152 -0.03 3.37 4.84
N ARG A 153 1.25 3.43 5.26
CA ARG A 153 2.06 2.22 5.49
C ARG A 153 1.41 1.27 6.49
N ARG A 154 0.79 1.79 7.55
CA ARG A 154 0.15 1.01 8.62
C ARG A 154 -1.19 0.38 8.19
N GLN A 155 -1.80 0.83 7.09
CA GLN A 155 -3.05 0.25 6.60
C GLN A 155 -2.81 -1.14 5.98
N LYS A 156 -3.53 -2.14 6.47
CA LYS A 156 -3.34 -3.55 6.11
C LYS A 156 -4.69 -4.23 5.84
N PRO A 157 -4.90 -4.84 4.65
CA PRO A 157 -4.07 -4.78 3.45
C PRO A 157 -4.19 -3.44 2.70
N PRO A 158 -3.15 -2.99 1.98
CA PRO A 158 -3.23 -1.76 1.19
C PRO A 158 -4.13 -1.94 -0.03
N SER A 159 -5.00 -0.97 -0.28
CA SER A 159 -5.77 -0.89 -1.52
C SER A 159 -4.95 -0.27 -2.65
N LEU A 160 -5.45 -0.41 -3.88
CA LEU A 160 -4.91 0.30 -5.05
C LEU A 160 -4.82 1.81 -4.82
N SER A 161 -5.83 2.39 -4.15
CA SER A 161 -5.87 3.82 -3.85
C SER A 161 -4.77 4.20 -2.87
N ASP A 162 -4.55 3.39 -1.83
CA ASP A 162 -3.55 3.66 -0.80
C ASP A 162 -2.14 3.63 -1.39
N ILE A 163 -1.84 2.65 -2.24
CA ILE A 163 -0.56 2.54 -2.96
C ILE A 163 -0.34 3.78 -3.86
N SER A 164 -1.37 4.18 -4.60
CA SER A 164 -1.30 5.32 -5.51
C SER A 164 -1.20 6.66 -4.77
N LEU A 165 -1.84 6.78 -3.61
CA LEU A 165 -1.77 7.97 -2.76
C LEU A 165 -0.41 8.06 -2.08
N PHE A 166 0.11 6.94 -1.56
CA PHE A 166 1.43 6.86 -0.97
C PHE A 166 2.50 7.30 -1.97
N LYS A 167 2.48 6.75 -3.20
CA LYS A 167 3.44 7.14 -4.23
C LYS A 167 3.39 8.65 -4.51
N ARG A 168 2.20 9.21 -4.72
CA ARG A 168 2.06 10.64 -5.01
C ARG A 168 2.53 11.54 -3.88
N ALA A 169 2.23 11.15 -2.63
CA ALA A 169 2.69 11.90 -1.46
C ALA A 169 4.21 11.81 -1.31
N HIS A 170 4.79 10.62 -1.53
CA HIS A 170 6.25 10.42 -1.51
C HIS A 170 6.95 11.24 -2.59
N ASP A 171 6.52 11.13 -3.85
CA ASP A 171 7.10 11.87 -4.97
C ASP A 171 7.05 13.39 -4.72
N ARG A 172 5.94 13.91 -4.17
CA ARG A 172 5.79 15.34 -3.85
C ARG A 172 6.73 15.80 -2.74
N ILE A 173 6.90 15.00 -1.68
CA ILE A 173 7.85 15.32 -0.61
C ILE A 173 9.26 15.33 -1.18
N LEU A 174 9.63 14.31 -1.95
CA LEU A 174 10.95 14.22 -2.56
C LEU A 174 11.23 15.42 -3.47
N GLU A 175 10.30 15.79 -4.35
CA GLU A 175 10.43 16.96 -5.22
C GLU A 175 10.63 18.27 -4.43
N SER A 176 9.93 18.42 -3.30
CA SER A 176 10.04 19.60 -2.44
C SER A 176 11.38 19.68 -1.71
N LEU A 177 11.97 18.52 -1.38
CA LEU A 177 13.24 18.44 -0.65
C LEU A 177 14.47 18.39 -1.58
N ASP A 178 14.34 17.86 -2.80
CA ASP A 178 15.42 17.81 -3.80
C ASP A 178 15.75 19.19 -4.37
N ALA A 179 14.79 20.13 -4.35
CA ALA A 179 15.01 21.52 -4.74
C ALA A 179 15.88 22.29 -3.74
N LEU A 180 16.06 21.76 -2.52
CA LEU A 180 16.86 22.38 -1.48
C LEU A 180 18.34 21.99 -1.62
N PRO A 181 19.26 22.94 -1.35
CA PRO A 181 20.67 22.65 -1.36
C PRO A 181 21.00 21.49 -0.42
N ASP A 182 22.00 20.69 -0.79
CA ASP A 182 22.59 19.74 0.13
C ASP A 182 23.20 20.55 1.28
N GLY A 183 22.56 20.48 2.45
CA GLY A 183 23.00 21.18 3.65
C GLY A 183 24.31 20.56 4.14
N ASP A 184 25.19 21.39 4.69
CA ASP A 184 26.31 20.92 5.49
C ASP A 184 25.74 20.12 6.69
N ASP A 185 26.31 18.95 6.98
CA ASP A 185 25.81 18.05 8.04
C ASP A 185 25.81 18.77 9.40
N ASP A 186 26.80 19.63 9.63
CA ASP A 186 26.92 20.45 10.85
C ASP A 186 25.74 21.45 10.98
N VAL A 187 25.25 21.98 9.86
CA VAL A 187 24.09 22.88 9.82
C VAL A 187 22.82 22.08 10.10
N LEU A 188 22.68 20.90 9.51
CA LEU A 188 21.52 20.03 9.69
C LEU A 188 21.37 19.60 11.14
N GLU A 189 22.44 19.14 11.78
CA GLU A 189 22.45 18.74 13.19
C GLU A 189 22.06 19.91 14.09
N LEU A 190 22.60 21.09 13.81
CA LEU A 190 22.29 22.30 14.58
C LEU A 190 20.81 22.71 14.45
N VAL A 191 20.24 22.71 13.24
CA VAL A 191 18.83 23.05 13.04
C VAL A 191 17.90 21.99 13.63
N GLU A 192 18.26 20.71 13.56
CA GLU A 192 17.51 19.62 14.22
C GLU A 192 17.47 19.83 15.74
N ARG A 193 18.63 20.09 16.37
CA ARG A 193 18.69 20.37 17.81
C ARG A 193 17.87 21.61 18.19
N LEU A 194 17.88 22.67 17.38
CA LEU A 194 17.05 23.86 17.61
C LEU A 194 15.56 23.56 17.48
N SER A 195 15.17 22.69 16.54
CA SER A 195 13.78 22.33 16.25
C SER A 195 13.15 21.43 17.32
N LEU A 196 13.95 20.63 18.02
CA LEU A 196 13.50 19.81 19.17
C LEU A 196 13.14 20.66 20.40
N GLY A 197 13.52 21.94 20.40
CA GLY A 197 13.31 22.88 21.50
C GLY A 197 14.29 22.66 22.65
N GLY A 198 14.77 23.75 23.25
CA GLY A 198 15.54 23.68 24.50
C GLY A 198 17.05 23.86 24.39
N ILE A 199 17.57 24.44 23.30
CA ILE A 199 18.94 24.96 23.32
C ILE A 199 18.94 26.33 24.00
N HIS A 200 19.74 26.49 25.05
CA HIS A 200 20.07 27.81 25.55
C HIS A 200 21.09 28.46 24.62
N LEU A 201 20.99 29.78 24.44
CA LEU A 201 21.98 30.53 23.65
C LEU A 201 23.41 30.34 24.17
N ALA A 202 23.57 30.04 25.46
CA ALA A 202 24.86 29.74 26.09
C ALA A 202 25.48 28.41 25.64
N ASP A 203 24.66 27.48 25.14
CA ASP A 203 25.08 26.17 24.66
C ASP A 203 25.44 26.18 23.17
N LEU A 204 25.33 27.34 22.50
CA LEU A 204 25.78 27.55 21.13
C LEU A 204 27.21 28.08 21.12
N SER A 205 28.09 27.35 20.45
CA SER A 205 29.45 27.82 20.14
C SER A 205 29.40 28.99 19.17
N THR A 206 30.47 29.81 19.18
CA THR A 206 30.62 30.91 18.22
C THR A 206 30.61 30.42 16.77
N GLN A 207 31.14 29.22 16.52
CA GLN A 207 31.14 28.61 15.19
C GLN A 207 29.72 28.25 14.75
N GLU A 208 28.91 27.62 15.61
CA GLU A 208 27.51 27.31 15.32
C GLU A 208 26.67 28.57 15.05
N VAL A 209 26.88 29.65 15.81
CA VAL A 209 26.19 30.93 15.57
C VAL A 209 26.59 31.53 14.22
N GLU A 210 27.86 31.45 13.85
CA GLU A 210 28.34 31.93 12.56
C GLU A 210 27.78 31.09 11.41
N THR A 211 27.72 29.77 11.60
CA THR A 211 27.08 28.83 10.67
C THR A 211 25.61 29.20 10.43
N LEU A 212 24.83 29.49 11.47
CA LEU A 212 23.43 29.94 11.34
C LEU A 212 23.30 31.26 10.60
N ARG A 213 24.24 32.20 10.79
CA ARG A 213 24.25 33.50 10.10
C ARG A 213 24.65 33.39 8.64
N SER A 214 25.54 32.47 8.31
CA SER A 214 26.07 32.29 6.96
C SER A 214 25.02 31.72 5.99
N SER A 215 24.03 30.97 6.51
CA SER A 215 22.90 30.47 5.72
C SER A 215 21.75 31.48 5.72
N ALA A 216 21.59 32.21 4.61
CA ALA A 216 20.55 33.23 4.47
C ALA A 216 19.12 32.69 4.62
N GLU A 217 18.89 31.41 4.32
CA GLU A 217 17.59 30.73 4.51
C GLU A 217 17.31 30.53 6.01
N ILE A 218 18.27 29.93 6.74
CA ILE A 218 18.11 29.60 8.16
C ILE A 218 18.09 30.87 9.02
N ALA A 219 18.96 31.84 8.72
CA ALA A 219 19.04 33.10 9.46
C ALA A 219 17.71 33.87 9.46
N ARG A 220 16.89 33.70 8.42
CA ARG A 220 15.55 34.32 8.33
C ARG A 220 14.50 33.59 9.17
N GLN A 221 14.72 32.31 9.46
CA GLN A 221 13.77 31.47 10.19
C GLN A 221 14.06 31.44 11.71
N VAL A 222 15.29 31.74 12.13
CA VAL A 222 15.65 31.81 13.55
C VAL A 222 15.30 33.19 14.12
N THR A 223 14.36 33.23 15.08
CA THR A 223 13.97 34.46 15.78
C THR A 223 14.23 34.33 17.27
N LEU A 224 14.78 35.39 17.87
CA LEU A 224 14.93 35.49 19.32
C LEU A 224 13.60 35.98 19.90
N VAL A 225 12.86 35.07 20.55
CA VAL A 225 11.65 35.44 21.29
C VAL A 225 12.08 35.85 22.69
N TRP A 226 11.97 37.13 23.02
CA TRP A 226 12.13 37.60 24.39
C TRP A 226 10.92 37.17 25.22
N GLY A 227 11.13 36.21 26.12
CA GLY A 227 10.14 35.83 27.11
C GLY A 227 10.01 36.93 28.16
N ALA A 228 8.93 37.72 28.11
CA ALA A 228 8.46 38.44 29.29
C ALA A 228 8.00 37.38 30.29
N SER A 229 8.85 37.10 31.28
CA SER A 229 8.48 36.35 32.48
C SER A 229 7.71 37.26 33.44
#